data_AF-A0A1A8XUX9-F1
#
_entry.id   AF-A0A1A8XUX9-F1
#
_cell.length_a   1.000
_cell.length_b   1.000
_cell.length_c   1.000
_cell.angle_alpha   90.00
_cell.angle_beta   90.00
_cell.angle_gamma   90.00
#
_symmetry.space_group_name_H-M   'P 1'
#
loop_
_entity.id
_entity.type
_entity.pdbx_description
1 polymer ?
#
loop_
_entity_poly.entity_id
_entity_poly.type
_entity_poly.pdbx_seq_one_letter_code
_entity_poly.pdbx_strand_id
1 'polypeptide(L)' 'MSGPGGQPALEMGLQVAGTAAVIGMAKTRGLVASARDVFSALHQSDFRISAEVIRMVLTRVGE' A
#
# COMPACT_ATOMS: atom_id res chain seq x y z
N MET A 1 -8.27 24.25 21.66
CA MET A 1 -7.40 23.28 22.33
C MET A 1 -7.32 22.03 21.47
N SER A 2 -6.12 21.73 20.99
CA SER A 2 -5.73 20.65 20.07
C SER A 2 -5.96 19.24 20.64
N GLY A 3 -5.98 18.22 19.77
CA GLY A 3 -6.21 16.79 20.10
C GLY A 3 -5.21 16.14 21.07
N PRO A 4 -5.22 14.80 21.23
CA PRO A 4 -4.75 13.91 20.17
C PRO A 4 -5.44 12.52 20.13
N GLY A 5 -5.13 11.72 19.09
CA GLY A 5 -5.32 10.27 19.16
C GLY A 5 -5.69 9.58 17.86
N GLY A 6 -4.93 9.80 16.78
CA GLY A 6 -4.93 8.82 15.69
C GLY A 6 -4.45 7.49 16.26
N GLN A 7 -5.31 6.48 16.26
CA GLN A 7 -4.98 5.15 16.76
C GLN A 7 -4.03 4.49 15.75
N PRO A 8 -2.77 4.17 16.12
CA PRO A 8 -1.98 3.26 15.31
C PRO A 8 -2.55 1.86 15.52
N ALA A 9 -3.17 1.30 14.48
CA ALA A 9 -3.54 -0.12 14.45
C ALA A 9 -2.25 -0.95 14.52
N LEU A 10 -1.96 -1.47 15.71
CA LEU A 10 -0.81 -2.30 16.04
C LEU A 10 -1.13 -3.77 15.72
N GLU A 11 -0.17 -4.41 15.03
CA GLU A 11 0.30 -5.77 15.33
C GLU A 11 -0.64 -6.96 15.07
N MET A 12 -0.67 -7.40 13.81
CA MET A 12 -0.62 -8.84 13.50
C MET A 12 0.13 -9.04 12.18
N GLY A 13 1.21 -9.83 12.22
CA GLY A 13 2.12 -10.05 11.10
C GLY A 13 1.40 -10.37 9.79
N LEU A 14 1.63 -9.51 8.79
CA LEU A 14 1.07 -9.52 7.43
C LEU A 14 -0.25 -8.75 7.17
N GLN A 15 -0.71 -7.89 8.08
CA GLN A 15 -1.67 -6.86 7.68
C GLN A 15 -1.00 -5.76 6.84
N VAL A 16 -0.81 -5.99 5.54
CA VAL A 16 -0.81 -4.90 4.55
C VAL A 16 -2.25 -4.35 4.53
N ALA A 17 -2.64 -3.62 5.56
CA ALA A 17 -4.00 -3.13 5.75
C ALA A 17 -4.18 -1.85 4.90
N GLY A 18 -4.86 -1.99 3.76
CA GLY A 18 -5.34 -0.86 2.96
C GLY A 18 -5.07 -0.98 1.47
N THR A 19 -5.17 0.15 0.76
CA THR A 19 -5.09 0.31 -0.70
C THR A 19 -3.95 -0.48 -1.36
N ALA A 20 -2.80 -0.63 -0.68
CA ALA A 20 -1.64 -1.38 -1.18
C ALA A 20 -1.94 -2.87 -1.45
N ALA A 21 -2.73 -3.54 -0.61
CA ALA A 21 -3.11 -4.93 -0.82
C ALA A 21 -4.08 -5.07 -2.01
N VAL A 22 -4.99 -4.11 -2.18
CA VAL A 22 -5.90 -4.06 -3.33
C VAL A 22 -5.12 -3.88 -4.63
N ILE A 23 -4.08 -3.04 -4.64
CA ILE A 23 -3.20 -2.85 -5.81
C ILE A 23 -2.44 -4.13 -6.13
N GLY A 24 -1.85 -4.79 -5.12
CA GLY A 24 -1.18 -6.07 -5.30
C GLY A 24 -2.12 -7.15 -5.85
N MET A 25 -3.36 -7.21 -5.33
CA MET A 25 -4.39 -8.11 -5.84
C MET A 25 -4.86 -7.73 -7.24
N ALA A 26 -4.95 -6.44 -7.58
CA ALA A 26 -5.32 -6.00 -8.91
C ALA A 26 -4.27 -6.46 -9.93
N LYS A 27 -2.98 -6.36 -9.61
CA LYS A 27 -1.90 -6.85 -10.46
C LYS A 27 -1.93 -8.37 -10.60
N THR A 28 -2.09 -9.12 -9.51
CA THR A 28 -2.14 -10.59 -9.57
C THR A 28 -3.35 -11.11 -10.37
N ARG A 29 -4.44 -10.33 -10.41
CA ARG A 29 -5.64 -10.63 -11.22
C ARG A 29 -5.59 -10.04 -12.64
N GLY A 30 -4.50 -9.36 -13.01
CA GLY A 30 -4.36 -8.73 -14.34
C GLY A 30 -5.23 -7.50 -14.57
N LEU A 31 -5.78 -6.89 -13.52
CA LEU A 31 -6.61 -5.69 -13.60
C LEU A 31 -5.79 -4.41 -13.81
N VAL A 32 -4.50 -4.43 -13.43
CA VAL A 32 -3.55 -3.33 -13.67
C VAL A 32 -2.27 -3.84 -14.29
N ALA A 33 -1.69 -3.05 -15.19
CA ALA A 33 -0.50 -3.41 -15.94
C ALA A 33 0.77 -3.45 -15.08
N SER A 34 0.91 -2.53 -14.11
CA SER A 34 2.03 -2.51 -13.16
C SER A 34 1.58 -1.99 -11.80
N ALA A 35 1.95 -2.70 -10.73
CA ALA A 35 1.65 -2.24 -9.37
C ALA A 35 2.48 -0.99 -9.04
N ARG A 36 3.70 -0.90 -9.58
CA ARG A 36 4.61 0.23 -9.39
C ARG A 36 4.04 1.56 -9.89
N ASP A 37 3.39 1.54 -11.05
CA ASP A 37 2.78 2.73 -11.65
C ASP A 37 1.64 3.26 -10.79
N VAL A 38 0.79 2.36 -10.29
CA VAL A 38 -0.32 2.69 -9.39
C VAL A 38 0.19 3.27 -8.07
N PHE A 39 1.26 2.71 -7.50
CA PHE A 39 1.91 3.29 -6.31
C PHE A 39 2.50 4.67 -6.58
N SER A 40 3.10 4.90 -7.76
CA SER A 40 3.61 6.21 -8.16
C SER A 40 2.50 7.26 -8.24
N ALA A 41 1.36 6.92 -8.86
CA ALA A 41 0.20 7.79 -8.96
C ALA A 41 -0.41 8.13 -7.58
N LEU A 42 -0.45 7.15 -6.67
CA LEU A 42 -0.90 7.36 -5.28
C LEU A 42 0.05 8.26 -4.49
N HIS A 43 1.36 8.11 -4.70
CA HIS A 43 2.36 8.98 -4.08
C HIS A 43 2.19 10.45 -4.50
N GLN A 44 1.71 10.71 -5.72
CA GLN A 44 1.38 12.06 -6.18
C GLN A 44 0.06 12.61 -5.59
N SER A 45 -0.80 11.73 -5.04
CA SER A 45 -2.15 12.07 -4.57
C SER A 45 -2.24 12.28 -3.04
N ASP A 46 -1.18 12.74 -2.38
CA ASP A 46 -1.10 12.94 -0.91
C ASP A 46 -1.22 11.65 -0.07
N PHE A 47 -1.20 10.47 -0.72
CA PHE A 47 -1.34 9.21 -0.02
C PHE A 47 -0.01 8.79 0.62
N ARG A 48 0.04 8.79 1.97
CA ARG A 48 1.24 8.38 2.71
C ARG A 48 1.30 6.86 2.86
N ILE A 49 2.07 6.21 1.98
CA ILE A 49 2.47 4.80 2.13
C ILE A 49 3.96 4.73 2.46
N SER A 50 4.32 3.89 3.42
CA SER A 50 5.72 3.58 3.71
C SER A 50 6.37 2.83 2.53
N ALA A 51 7.58 3.25 2.15
CA ALA A 51 8.35 2.60 1.08
C ALA A 51 8.55 1.09 1.31
N GLU A 52 8.63 0.65 2.57
CA GLU A 52 8.71 -0.76 2.93
C GLU A 52 7.47 -1.57 2.51
N VAL A 53 6.28 -0.98 2.65
CA VAL A 53 5.01 -1.59 2.23
C VAL A 53 4.96 -1.72 0.71
N ILE A 54 5.37 -0.67 -0.02
CA ILE A 54 5.46 -0.71 -1.48
C ILE A 54 6.40 -1.84 -1.90
N ARG A 55 7.60 -1.91 -1.31
CA ARG A 55 8.59 -2.95 -1.62
C ARG A 55 8.04 -4.35 -1.37
N MET A 56 7.36 -4.58 -0.24
CA MET A 56 6.74 -5.87 0.06
C MET A 56 5.69 -6.26 -0.97
N VAL A 57 4.84 -5.33 -1.40
CA VAL A 57 3.81 -5.62 -2.42
C VAL A 57 4.45 -5.91 -3.77
N LEU A 58 5.42 -5.12 -4.20
CA LEU A 58 6.15 -5.33 -5.46
C LEU A 58 6.84 -6.71 -5.48
N THR A 59 7.59 -7.04 -4.42
CA THR A 59 8.23 -8.36 -4.27
C THR A 59 7.22 -9.51 -4.32
N ARG A 60 6.02 -9.33 -3.75
CA ARG A 60 4.97 -10.36 -3.75
C ARG A 60 4.37 -10.59 -5.15
N VAL A 61 4.28 -9.55 -5.99
CA VAL A 61 3.73 -9.65 -7.35
C VAL A 61 4.78 -9.88 -8.43
N GLY A 62 6.07 -9.84 -8.08
CA GLY A 62 7.19 -10.07 -9.00
C GLY A 62 7.63 -8.84 -9.79
N GLU A 63 7.44 -7.63 -9.26
CA GLU A 63 8.03 -6.37 -9.75
C GLU A 63 9.10 -5.83 -8.77
#